data_AF-A0A6G4WNP7-F1
#
_entry.id   AF-A0A6G4WNP7-F1
#
_cell.length_a   1.000
_cell.length_b   1.000
_cell.length_c   1.000
_cell.angle_alpha   90.00
_cell.angle_beta   90.00
_cell.angle_gamma   90.00
#
_symmetry.space_group_name_H-M   'P 1'
#
loop_
_entity.id
_entity.type
_entity.pdbx_description
1 polymer ?
#
loop_
_entity_poly.entity_id
_entity_poly.type
_entity_poly.pdbx_seq_one_letter_code
_entity_poly.pdbx_strand_id
1 'polypeptide(L)' 'MCGRFTRYLPWSEIVQLYRLTLDYEINKNTAPAYNIAPTVEVAFVTASDNGNHKLREGCWWL' A
#
# COMPACT_ATOMS: atom_id res chain seq x y z
N MET A 1 2.90 20.29 4.95
CA MET A 1 1.92 19.26 5.36
C MET A 1 1.15 18.88 4.10
N CYS A 2 1.51 17.79 3.41
CA CYS A 2 0.84 17.40 2.17
C CYS A 2 -0.46 16.65 2.50
N GLY A 3 -1.60 17.29 2.28
CA GLY A 3 -2.92 16.73 2.62
C GLY A 3 -3.48 15.74 1.60
N ARG A 4 -2.82 15.52 0.46
CA ARG A 4 -3.28 14.59 -0.59
C ARG A 4 -2.09 13.96 -1.31
N PHE A 5 -2.30 12.77 -1.87
CA PHE A 5 -1.28 12.11 -2.69
C PHE A 5 -1.86 11.27 -3.82
N THR A 6 -0.97 10.88 -4.73
CA THR A 6 -1.26 10.06 -5.91
C THR A 6 -0.57 8.72 -5.78
N ARG A 7 -1.33 7.63 -5.95
CA ARG A 7 -0.83 6.28 -6.21
C ARG A 7 -1.10 5.95 -7.67
N TYR A 8 -0.13 6.27 -8.53
CA TYR A 8 -0.26 6.10 -9.98
C TYR A 8 0.03 4.68 -10.46
N LEU A 9 0.75 3.89 -9.66
CA LEU A 9 1.06 2.49 -9.99
C LEU A 9 -0.06 1.55 -9.50
N PRO A 10 -0.43 0.53 -10.31
CA PRO A 10 -1.23 -0.58 -9.84
C PRO A 10 -0.44 -1.39 -8.80
N TRP A 11 -1.15 -2.18 -8.01
CA TRP A 11 -0.54 -2.94 -6.92
C TRP A 11 0.56 -3.90 -7.37
N SER A 12 0.36 -4.61 -8.47
CA SER A 12 1.35 -5.54 -9.03
C SER A 12 2.69 -4.87 -9.33
N GLU A 13 2.67 -3.63 -9.83
CA GLU A 13 3.88 -2.86 -10.11
C GLU A 13 4.56 -2.38 -8.82
N ILE A 14 3.78 -2.02 -7.79
CA ILE A 14 4.32 -1.67 -6.46
C ILE A 14 5.03 -2.88 -5.83
N VAL A 15 4.38 -4.05 -5.88
CA VAL A 15 4.98 -5.32 -5.40
C VAL A 15 6.30 -5.57 -6.10
N GLN A 16 6.35 -5.45 -7.43
CA GLN A 16 7.55 -5.71 -8.21
C GLN A 16 8.67 -4.69 -7.91
N LEU A 17 8.32 -3.40 -7.83
CA LEU A 17 9.25 -2.31 -7.56
C LEU A 17 9.96 -2.49 -6.22
N TYR A 18 9.20 -2.84 -5.17
CA TYR A 18 9.73 -3.01 -3.81
C TYR A 18 10.08 -4.45 -3.44
N ARG A 19 9.91 -5.41 -4.36
CA ARG A 19 10.14 -6.85 -4.15
C ARG A 19 9.44 -7.35 -2.88
N LEU A 20 8.14 -7.04 -2.76
CA LEU A 20 7.40 -7.33 -1.54
C LEU A 20 7.20 -8.84 -1.35
N THR A 21 7.65 -9.36 -0.20
CA THR A 21 7.45 -10.74 0.27
C THR A 21 6.11 -10.93 1.00
N LEU A 22 5.02 -10.44 0.39
CA LEU A 22 3.66 -10.64 0.91
C LEU A 22 3.13 -12.01 0.46
N ASP A 23 2.19 -12.57 1.23
CA ASP A 23 1.59 -13.87 0.93
C ASP A 23 0.48 -13.72 -0.14
N TYR A 24 -0.79 -13.81 0.27
CA TYR A 24 -1.93 -13.75 -0.66
C TYR A 24 -2.16 -12.33 -1.19
N GLU A 25 -1.73 -11.31 -0.46
CA GLU A 25 -1.97 -9.91 -0.81
C GLU A 25 -1.22 -9.49 -2.07
N ILE A 26 -0.24 -10.26 -2.56
CA ILE A 26 0.46 -9.99 -3.81
C ILE A 26 -0.50 -9.87 -5.02
N ASN A 27 -1.63 -10.58 -4.96
CA ASN A 27 -2.63 -10.64 -6.03
C ASN A 27 -3.75 -9.58 -5.88
N LYS A 28 -3.60 -8.58 -5.00
CA LYS A 28 -4.58 -7.49 -4.88
C LYS A 28 -4.75 -6.74 -6.20
N ASN A 29 -5.99 -6.57 -6.64
CA ASN A 29 -6.32 -5.78 -7.82
C ASN A 29 -6.58 -4.30 -7.47
N THR A 30 -5.62 -3.65 -6.81
CA THR A 30 -5.79 -2.25 -6.38
C THR A 30 -5.50 -1.31 -7.55
N ALA A 31 -6.55 -0.69 -8.10
CA ALA A 31 -6.44 0.27 -9.19
C ALA A 31 -5.69 1.55 -8.77
N PRO A 32 -5.02 2.28 -9.68
CA PRO A 32 -4.43 3.59 -9.39
C PRO A 32 -5.45 4.61 -8.85
N ALA A 33 -4.99 5.55 -8.02
CA ALA A 33 -5.80 6.64 -7.47
C ALA A 33 -5.00 7.94 -7.40
N TYR A 34 -5.48 8.99 -8.08
CA TYR A 34 -4.73 10.23 -8.33
C TYR A 34 -5.06 11.37 -7.36
N ASN A 35 -5.89 11.12 -6.35
CA ASN A 35 -6.36 12.17 -5.45
C ASN A 35 -6.77 11.63 -4.07
N ILE A 36 -5.91 10.83 -3.44
CA ILE A 36 -6.20 10.20 -2.15
C ILE A 36 -6.22 11.26 -1.04
N ALA A 37 -7.30 11.30 -0.26
CA ALA A 37 -7.50 12.21 0.85
C ALA A 37 -7.15 11.54 2.19
N PRO A 38 -7.00 12.31 3.29
CA PRO A 38 -6.54 11.73 4.54
C PRO A 38 -7.44 10.68 5.16
N THR A 39 -8.75 10.89 5.04
CA THR A 39 -9.76 9.97 5.57
C THR A 39 -9.96 8.72 4.73
N VAL A 40 -9.21 8.55 3.63
CA VAL A 40 -9.27 7.36 2.79
C VAL A 40 -8.35 6.31 3.37
N GLU A 41 -8.86 5.09 3.47
CA GLU A 41 -8.08 3.93 3.87
C GLU A 41 -7.04 3.58 2.79
N VAL A 42 -5.79 3.41 3.21
CA VAL A 42 -4.65 3.11 2.34
C VAL A 42 -3.86 1.93 2.89
N ALA A 43 -3.12 1.28 2.01
CA ALA A 43 -2.28 0.15 2.37
C ALA A 43 -0.91 0.61 2.89
N PHE A 44 -0.48 0.02 4.00
CA PHE A 44 0.86 0.15 4.57
C PHE A 44 1.55 -1.20 4.54
N VAL A 45 2.83 -1.20 4.18
CA VAL A 45 3.68 -2.37 4.31
C VAL A 45 4.48 -2.23 5.59
N THR A 46 4.34 -3.20 6.49
CA THR A 46 5.09 -3.27 7.75
C THR A 46 5.91 -4.55 7.80
N ALA A 47 7.00 -4.55 8.59
CA ALA A 47 7.67 -5.80 8.93
C ALA A 47 6.75 -6.70 9.76
N SER A 48 6.82 -8.00 9.51
CA SER A 48 6.22 -9.04 10.34
C SER A 48 7.27 -9.70 11.24
N ASP A 49 6.80 -10.51 12.19
CA ASP A 49 7.65 -11.11 13.22
C ASP A 49 8.67 -12.11 12.66
N ASN A 50 8.44 -12.66 11.46
CA ASN A 50 9.33 -13.60 10.79
C ASN A 50 10.27 -12.93 9.75
N GLY A 51 10.28 -11.59 9.67
CA GLY A 51 11.08 -10.84 8.72
C GLY A 51 10.46 -10.67 7.32
N ASN A 52 9.28 -11.26 7.06
CA ASN A 52 8.53 -10.98 5.84
C ASN A 52 7.77 -9.67 5.92
N HIS A 53 7.26 -9.20 4.78
CA HIS A 53 6.34 -8.07 4.74
C HIS A 53 4.93 -8.51 5.14
N LYS A 54 4.20 -7.60 5.78
CA LYS A 54 2.77 -7.72 6.05
C LYS A 54 2.05 -6.47 5.58
N LEU A 55 0.88 -6.66 4.96
CA LEU A 55 0.02 -5.56 4.59
C LEU A 55 -0.88 -5.18 5.76
N ARG A 56 -1.04 -3.88 6.00
CA ARG A 56 -2.03 -3.30 6.89
C ARG A 56 -2.82 -2.25 6.14
N GLU A 57 -4.04 -2.00 6.56
CA GLU A 57 -4.88 -0.93 6.01
C GLU A 57 -5.26 0.04 7.13
N GLY A 58 -5.33 1.32 6.79
CA GLY A 58 -5.67 2.37 7.74
C GLY A 58 -5.70 3.76 7.11
N CYS A 59 -6.13 4.75 7.87
CA CYS A 59 -6.04 6.15 7.45
C CYS A 59 -4.60 6.66 7.59
N TRP A 60 -4.09 7.39 6.61
CA TRP A 60 -2.69 7.85 6.59
C TRP A 60 -2.32 8.96 7.59
N TRP A 61 -3.29 9.43 8.36
CA TRP A 61 -3.13 10.54 9.32
C TRP A 61 -3.28 10.08 10.77
N LEU A 62 -3.40 8.77 11.00
CA LEU A 62 -3.52 8.11 12.31
C LEU A 62 -2.38 7.12 12.48
#